data_AF-A0A915ZQJ1-F1
#
_entry.id   AF-A0A915ZQJ1-F1
#
_cell.length_a   1.000
_cell.length_b   1.000
_cell.length_c   1.000
_cell.angle_alpha   90.00
_cell.angle_beta   90.00
_cell.angle_gamma   90.00
#
_symmetry.space_group_name_H-M   'P 1'
#
loop_
_entity.id
_entity.type
_entity.pdbx_description
1 polymer ?
#
loop_
_entity_poly.entity_id
_entity_poly.type
_entity_poly.pdbx_seq_one_letter_code
_entity_poly.pdbx_strand_id
1 'polypeptide(L)'
;MSSLFPPPLRRRIIKAQDVPSMTWKEQSEAFKSGLNEPPIIIDNGVYSLDESEFKKFVTSGTFVDKSLFIMEFMIFGQRANLVTRPRRFGKSTNLSMLETFLSTDYPPLNYIPDLKTSLFGKLKVAKFEWFAKLNYKQWPVIHISFKDLGSESWELMLGEIKERISDLYGKHQYLIDILPEYNKKDFVAVLNRETTGVALWSNALSC
;
A
#
# COMPACT_ATOMS: atom_id res chain seq x y z
N MET A 1 45.65 -9.53 13.90
CA MET A 1 44.58 -8.54 14.13
C MET A 1 43.27 -9.14 13.66
N SER A 2 42.53 -9.79 14.56
CA SER A 2 41.26 -10.45 14.30
C SER A 2 40.12 -9.43 14.27
N SER A 3 39.33 -9.42 13.20
CA SER A 3 38.16 -8.56 13.04
C SER A 3 37.12 -8.84 14.13
N LEU A 4 36.94 -7.87 15.03
CA LEU A 4 36.05 -7.87 16.20
C LEU A 4 34.54 -7.79 15.87
N PHE A 5 34.13 -8.14 14.65
CA PHE A 5 32.71 -8.12 14.27
C PHE A 5 32.27 -9.52 13.85
N PRO A 6 31.25 -10.11 14.49
CA PRO A 6 30.64 -11.31 13.97
C PRO A 6 30.06 -11.01 12.57
N PRO A 7 30.20 -11.94 11.60
CA PRO A 7 29.56 -11.76 10.31
C PRO A 7 28.06 -11.52 10.52
N PRO A 8 27.40 -10.61 9.78
CA PRO A 8 25.98 -10.38 9.92
C PRO A 8 25.26 -11.72 9.75
N LEU A 9 24.47 -12.10 10.76
CA LEU A 9 23.64 -13.30 10.73
C LEU A 9 22.90 -13.32 9.40
N ARG A 10 23.21 -14.27 8.52
CA ARG A 10 22.42 -14.53 7.31
C ARG A 10 21.01 -14.86 7.78
N ARG A 11 20.13 -13.86 7.77
CA ARG A 11 18.72 -14.04 8.08
C ARG A 11 18.19 -15.09 7.12
N ARG A 12 17.65 -16.17 7.67
CA ARG A 12 17.08 -17.29 6.91
C ARG A 12 16.02 -16.70 5.97
N ILE A 13 16.21 -16.85 4.66
CA ILE A 13 15.23 -16.41 3.66
C ILE A 13 14.04 -17.37 3.81
N ILE A 14 12.91 -16.85 4.33
CA ILE A 14 11.67 -17.59 4.50
C ILE A 14 10.88 -17.42 3.21
N LYS A 15 10.47 -18.51 2.56
CA LYS A 15 9.56 -18.45 1.41
C LYS A 15 8.11 -18.36 1.93
N ALA A 16 7.22 -17.71 1.19
CA ALA A 16 5.80 -17.56 1.60
C ALA A 16 5.12 -18.92 1.87
N GLN A 17 5.53 -19.97 1.15
CA GLN A 17 5.08 -21.36 1.33
C GLN A 17 5.47 -22.00 2.68
N ASP A 18 6.42 -21.41 3.41
CA ASP A 18 6.91 -21.92 4.70
C ASP A 18 6.15 -21.30 5.89
N VAL A 19 5.16 -20.42 5.64
CA VAL A 19 4.34 -19.82 6.69
C VAL A 19 3.22 -20.79 7.11
N PRO A 20 3.11 -21.15 8.40
CA PRO A 20 2.04 -22.04 8.87
C PRO A 20 0.66 -21.52 8.48
N SER A 21 -0.18 -22.40 7.92
CA SER A 21 -1.56 -22.05 7.57
C SER A 21 -2.38 -21.88 8.85
N MET A 22 -2.90 -20.67 9.09
CA MET A 22 -3.85 -20.41 10.16
C MET A 22 -5.28 -20.47 9.63
N THR A 23 -6.18 -21.08 10.39
CA THR A 23 -7.62 -21.06 10.16
C THR A 23 -8.19 -19.66 10.36
N TRP A 24 -9.36 -19.38 9.80
CA TRP A 24 -10.06 -18.10 9.99
C TRP A 24 -10.33 -17.78 11.47
N LYS A 25 -10.65 -18.80 12.30
CA LYS A 25 -10.87 -18.62 13.73
C LYS A 25 -9.60 -18.14 14.45
N GLU A 26 -8.47 -18.78 14.19
CA GLU A 26 -7.18 -18.42 14.78
C GLU A 26 -6.75 -17.00 14.36
N GLN A 27 -6.97 -16.64 13.09
CA GLN A 27 -6.69 -15.28 12.60
C GLN A 27 -7.59 -14.24 13.30
N SER A 28 -8.87 -14.55 13.49
CA SER A 28 -9.83 -13.68 14.17
C SER A 28 -9.49 -13.48 15.65
N GLU A 29 -9.12 -14.54 16.36
CA GLU A 29 -8.70 -14.49 17.77
C GLU A 29 -7.40 -13.68 17.94
N ALA A 30 -6.42 -13.90 17.07
CA ALA A 30 -5.19 -13.11 17.06
C ALA A 30 -5.47 -11.62 16.86
N PHE A 31 -6.33 -11.27 15.89
CA PHE A 31 -6.74 -9.88 15.65
C PHE A 31 -7.42 -9.25 16.89
N LYS A 32 -8.37 -9.96 17.51
CA LYS A 32 -9.06 -9.49 18.74
C LYS A 32 -8.08 -9.24 19.89
N SER A 33 -7.06 -10.09 20.04
CA SER A 33 -6.01 -9.88 21.04
C SER A 33 -5.28 -8.55 20.83
N GLY A 34 -4.98 -8.17 19.59
CA GLY A 34 -4.33 -6.90 19.27
C GLY A 34 -5.18 -5.66 19.56
N LEU A 35 -6.51 -5.77 19.42
CA LEU A 35 -7.45 -4.69 19.72
C LEU A 35 -7.50 -4.36 21.22
N ASN A 36 -7.29 -5.35 22.09
CA ASN A 36 -7.29 -5.17 23.55
C ASN A 36 -6.02 -4.50 24.08
N GLU A 37 -4.98 -4.38 23.27
CA GLU A 37 -3.76 -3.69 23.68
C GLU A 37 -3.95 -2.17 23.72
N PRO A 38 -3.27 -1.44 24.62
CA PRO A 38 -3.30 0.02 24.65
C PRO A 38 -2.90 0.64 23.30
N PRO A 39 -3.41 1.83 22.95
CA PRO A 39 -3.03 2.51 21.71
C PRO A 39 -1.54 2.85 21.73
N ILE A 40 -0.88 2.67 20.57
CA ILE A 40 0.48 3.16 20.36
C ILE A 40 0.37 4.57 19.78
N ILE A 41 1.09 5.53 20.38
CA ILE A 41 1.22 6.88 19.87
C ILE A 41 2.69 7.11 19.56
N ILE A 42 2.99 7.45 18.31
CA ILE A 42 4.32 7.87 17.88
C ILE A 42 4.29 9.39 17.81
N ASP A 43 5.21 10.04 18.51
CA ASP A 43 5.35 11.49 18.47
C ASP A 43 6.74 11.85 17.93
N ASN A 44 6.77 12.31 16.67
CA ASN A 44 8.00 12.67 15.97
C ASN A 44 8.09 14.18 15.66
N GLY A 45 7.23 15.01 16.27
CA GLY A 45 7.31 16.46 16.16
C GLY A 45 6.13 17.12 15.43
N VAL A 46 6.43 18.16 14.65
CA VAL A 46 5.42 19.14 14.21
C VAL A 46 4.42 18.54 13.23
N TYR A 47 3.18 18.42 13.71
CA TYR A 47 2.02 17.98 12.94
C TYR A 47 1.70 18.96 11.78
N SER A 48 1.70 18.45 10.55
CA SER A 48 1.18 19.16 9.37
C SER A 48 -0.29 18.78 9.14
N LEU A 49 -1.19 19.78 9.11
CA LEU A 49 -2.64 19.59 8.97
C LEU A 49 -3.05 18.98 7.62
N ASP A 50 -2.24 19.19 6.58
CA ASP A 50 -2.58 18.82 5.20
C ASP A 50 -1.89 17.53 4.74
N GLU A 51 -1.03 16.96 5.57
CA GLU A 51 -0.31 15.72 5.25
C GLU A 51 -1.24 14.50 5.39
N SER A 52 -1.29 13.71 4.32
CA SER A 52 -2.12 12.49 4.26
C SER A 52 -1.36 11.27 3.75
N GLU A 53 -0.09 11.43 3.36
CA GLU A 53 0.80 10.36 3.01
C GLU A 53 1.35 9.71 4.30
N PHE A 54 1.10 8.41 4.47
CA PHE A 54 1.47 7.68 5.68
C PHE A 54 2.96 7.79 6.00
N LYS A 55 3.83 7.65 4.99
CA LYS A 55 5.29 7.69 5.18
C LYS A 55 5.76 8.99 5.80
N LYS A 56 5.28 10.13 5.28
CA LYS A 56 5.63 11.44 5.82
C LYS A 56 5.03 11.61 7.21
N PHE A 57 3.75 11.30 7.35
CA PHE A 57 3.00 11.47 8.58
C PHE A 57 3.60 10.69 9.77
N VAL A 58 4.02 9.44 9.57
CA VAL A 58 4.64 8.62 10.63
C VAL A 58 6.05 9.10 10.97
N THR A 59 6.75 9.81 10.07
CA THR A 59 8.12 10.29 10.32
C THR A 59 8.20 11.69 10.90
N SER A 60 7.18 12.54 10.71
CA SER A 60 7.28 13.97 11.03
C SER A 60 6.19 14.51 11.95
N GLY A 61 5.15 13.73 12.27
CA GLY A 61 4.03 14.18 13.09
C GLY A 61 3.71 13.27 14.28
N THR A 62 2.65 13.63 14.99
CA THR A 62 2.02 12.75 15.98
C THR A 62 1.06 11.78 15.29
N PHE A 63 1.39 10.49 15.32
CA PHE A 63 0.61 9.42 14.72
C PHE A 63 0.02 8.49 15.78
N VAL A 64 -1.30 8.37 15.77
CA VAL A 64 -2.02 7.34 16.54
C VAL A 64 -2.08 6.08 15.68
N ASP A 65 -1.50 5.00 16.21
CA ASP A 65 -1.41 3.74 15.49
C ASP A 65 -2.77 3.13 15.18
N LYS A 66 -3.06 3.03 13.88
CA LYS A 66 -4.23 2.35 13.32
C LYS A 66 -3.82 1.20 12.40
N SER A 67 -2.60 0.69 12.51
CA SER A 67 -2.05 -0.34 11.62
C SER A 67 -2.82 -1.66 11.65
N LEU A 68 -3.58 -1.95 12.71
CA LEU A 68 -4.49 -3.09 12.75
C LEU A 68 -5.62 -3.01 11.71
N PHE A 69 -5.92 -1.81 11.18
CA PHE A 69 -6.81 -1.65 10.03
C PHE A 69 -6.35 -2.47 8.81
N ILE A 70 -5.04 -2.65 8.63
CA ILE A 70 -4.49 -3.48 7.55
C ILE A 70 -4.94 -4.94 7.71
N MET A 71 -4.84 -5.47 8.93
CA MET A 71 -5.31 -6.83 9.23
C MET A 71 -6.82 -6.94 9.09
N GLU A 72 -7.56 -5.96 9.60
CA GLU A 72 -9.01 -5.91 9.48
C GLU A 72 -9.44 -5.97 8.00
N PHE A 73 -8.83 -5.14 7.16
CA PHE A 73 -9.08 -5.11 5.72
C PHE A 73 -8.72 -6.43 5.03
N MET A 74 -7.59 -7.04 5.35
CA MET A 74 -7.14 -8.26 4.66
C MET A 74 -7.86 -9.53 5.13
N ILE A 75 -8.30 -9.60 6.39
CA ILE A 75 -8.93 -10.80 6.97
C ILE A 75 -10.45 -10.77 6.80
N PHE A 76 -11.07 -9.60 6.99
CA PHE A 76 -12.53 -9.45 7.00
C PHE A 76 -13.06 -8.62 5.83
N GLY A 77 -12.18 -8.03 5.02
CA GLY A 77 -12.57 -7.26 3.86
C GLY A 77 -13.37 -8.09 2.86
N GLN A 78 -14.35 -7.43 2.24
CA GLN A 78 -15.11 -7.99 1.13
C GLN A 78 -14.50 -7.57 -0.21
N ARG A 79 -15.12 -7.98 -1.32
CA ARG A 79 -14.73 -7.57 -2.68
C ARG A 79 -14.71 -6.05 -2.86
N ALA A 80 -15.62 -5.35 -2.19
CA ALA A 80 -15.67 -3.90 -2.15
C ALA A 80 -15.89 -3.44 -0.71
N ASN A 81 -15.07 -2.49 -0.24
CA ASN A 81 -15.15 -1.97 1.11
C ASN A 81 -15.31 -0.44 1.05
N LEU A 82 -16.39 0.07 1.64
CA LEU A 82 -16.64 1.50 1.72
C LEU A 82 -16.30 2.02 3.13
N VAL A 83 -15.25 2.83 3.24
CA VAL A 83 -14.87 3.47 4.50
C VAL A 83 -15.60 4.81 4.66
N THR A 84 -16.82 4.77 5.19
CA THR A 84 -17.61 5.98 5.51
C THR A 84 -17.19 6.57 6.86
N ARG A 85 -17.00 7.89 7.00
CA ARG A 85 -16.87 8.59 8.32
C ARG A 85 -16.67 10.11 8.23
N PRO A 86 -16.73 10.85 9.36
CA PRO A 86 -16.50 12.29 9.46
C PRO A 86 -15.13 12.77 8.96
N ARG A 87 -15.05 14.07 8.63
CA ARG A 87 -13.83 14.77 8.20
C ARG A 87 -12.71 14.59 9.26
N ARG A 88 -11.45 14.53 8.82
CA ARG A 88 -10.23 14.41 9.66
C ARG A 88 -10.04 13.10 10.45
N PHE A 89 -10.76 12.03 10.12
CA PHE A 89 -10.55 10.73 10.78
C PHE A 89 -9.31 9.94 10.28
N GLY A 90 -8.51 10.53 9.39
CA GLY A 90 -7.31 9.88 8.84
C GLY A 90 -7.59 8.85 7.73
N LYS A 91 -8.71 8.97 7.00
CA LYS A 91 -9.07 8.03 5.92
C LYS A 91 -8.00 7.93 4.83
N SER A 92 -7.57 9.08 4.29
CA SER A 92 -6.52 9.14 3.27
C SER A 92 -5.21 8.56 3.79
N THR A 93 -4.82 8.88 5.03
CA THR A 93 -3.65 8.30 5.70
C THR A 93 -3.75 6.79 5.86
N ASN A 94 -4.94 6.26 6.19
CA ASN A 94 -5.16 4.83 6.31
C ASN A 94 -5.06 4.11 4.95
N LEU A 95 -5.59 4.70 3.87
CA LEU A 95 -5.44 4.15 2.53
C LEU A 95 -3.98 4.19 2.06
N SER A 96 -3.27 5.29 2.32
CA SER A 96 -1.82 5.40 2.04
C SER A 96 -0.98 4.41 2.87
N MET A 97 -1.40 4.13 4.10
CA MET A 97 -0.77 3.11 4.97
C MET A 97 -0.97 1.70 4.40
N LEU A 98 -2.19 1.40 3.94
CA LEU A 98 -2.54 0.13 3.31
C LEU A 98 -1.71 -0.08 2.02
N GLU A 99 -1.66 0.92 1.16
CA GLU A 99 -0.80 0.94 -0.04
C GLU A 99 0.67 0.69 0.34
N THR A 100 1.20 1.46 1.30
CA THR A 100 2.62 1.35 1.72
C THR A 100 2.97 -0.03 2.27
N PHE A 101 2.03 -0.69 2.97
CA PHE A 101 2.24 -2.01 3.55
C PHE A 101 2.18 -3.12 2.50
N LEU A 102 1.18 -3.08 1.61
CA LEU A 102 0.89 -4.17 0.68
C LEU A 102 1.70 -4.08 -0.61
N SER A 103 1.96 -2.87 -1.11
CA SER A 103 2.53 -2.64 -2.44
C SER A 103 3.94 -3.23 -2.59
N THR A 104 4.04 -4.23 -3.45
CA THR A 104 5.30 -4.89 -3.83
C THR A 104 6.20 -3.91 -4.56
N ASP A 105 7.49 -3.93 -4.21
CA ASP A 105 8.49 -3.17 -4.97
C ASP A 105 8.74 -3.88 -6.31
N TYR A 106 8.85 -3.13 -7.40
CA TYR A 106 9.21 -3.69 -8.71
C TYR A 106 10.61 -3.24 -9.13
N PRO A 107 11.50 -4.17 -9.53
CA PRO A 107 11.30 -5.62 -9.60
C PRO A 107 11.08 -6.27 -8.21
N PRO A 108 10.30 -7.37 -8.13
CA PRO A 108 9.97 -8.01 -6.86
C PRO A 108 11.23 -8.45 -6.11
N LEU A 109 11.22 -8.23 -4.80
CA LEU A 109 12.29 -8.69 -3.93
C LEU A 109 12.29 -10.23 -3.90
N ASN A 110 13.48 -10.82 -4.01
CA ASN A 110 13.66 -12.27 -3.90
C ASN A 110 13.57 -12.79 -2.44
N TYR A 111 13.21 -11.93 -1.49
CA TYR A 111 13.09 -12.23 -0.07
C TYR A 111 11.99 -11.38 0.56
N ILE A 112 11.47 -11.83 1.71
CA ILE A 112 10.48 -11.07 2.48
C ILE A 112 11.21 -10.03 3.34
N PRO A 113 11.00 -8.72 3.14
CA PRO A 113 11.64 -7.70 3.96
C PRO A 113 11.16 -7.78 5.42
N ASP A 114 12.09 -7.53 6.34
CA ASP A 114 11.80 -7.56 7.77
C ASP A 114 10.99 -6.33 8.18
N LEU A 115 9.72 -6.55 8.52
CA LEU A 115 8.80 -5.52 8.96
C LEU A 115 9.32 -4.76 10.19
N LYS A 116 10.10 -5.40 11.08
CA LYS A 116 10.63 -4.77 12.30
C LYS A 116 11.64 -3.66 12.00
N THR A 117 12.32 -3.74 10.85
CA THR A 117 13.25 -2.70 10.39
C THR A 117 12.59 -1.61 9.53
N SER A 118 11.29 -1.74 9.27
CA SER A 118 10.53 -0.79 8.44
C SER A 118 9.85 0.31 9.27
N LEU A 119 9.13 1.21 8.58
CA LEU A 119 8.23 2.20 9.18
C LEU A 119 7.14 1.57 10.08
N PHE A 120 6.83 0.28 9.90
CA PHE A 120 5.83 -0.43 10.67
C PHE A 120 6.40 -1.10 11.93
N GLY A 121 7.73 -1.14 12.12
CA GLY A 121 8.35 -1.96 13.17
C GLY A 121 7.95 -1.59 14.59
N LYS A 122 7.53 -0.33 14.81
CA LYS A 122 7.01 0.19 16.09
C LYS A 122 5.49 0.14 16.20
N LEU A 123 4.78 -0.35 15.18
CA LEU A 123 3.33 -0.39 15.12
C LEU A 123 2.79 -1.78 15.50
N LYS A 124 1.54 -1.84 15.96
CA LYS A 124 0.87 -3.07 16.41
C LYS A 124 0.89 -4.17 15.35
N VAL A 125 0.74 -3.84 14.07
CA VAL A 125 0.78 -4.84 12.98
C VAL A 125 2.09 -5.64 12.95
N ALA A 126 3.21 -5.05 13.39
CA ALA A 126 4.51 -5.74 13.41
C ALA A 126 4.63 -6.84 14.48
N LYS A 127 3.71 -6.89 15.46
CA LYS A 127 3.62 -7.99 16.43
C LYS A 127 3.10 -9.28 15.78
N PHE A 128 2.39 -9.17 14.66
CA PHE A 128 1.80 -10.30 13.94
C PHE A 128 2.73 -10.79 12.83
N GLU A 129 3.82 -11.45 13.21
CA GLU A 129 4.84 -11.91 12.26
C GLU A 129 4.28 -12.83 11.16
N TRP A 130 3.31 -13.69 11.50
CA TRP A 130 2.63 -14.55 10.54
C TRP A 130 1.91 -13.73 9.45
N PHE A 131 1.23 -12.64 9.85
CA PHE A 131 0.48 -11.78 8.95
C PHE A 131 1.42 -10.98 8.05
N ALA A 132 2.49 -10.44 8.64
CA ALA A 132 3.53 -9.72 7.93
C ALA A 132 4.16 -10.58 6.83
N LYS A 133 4.52 -11.85 7.12
CA LYS A 133 5.13 -12.75 6.13
C LYS A 133 4.23 -13.02 4.92
N LEU A 134 2.90 -13.06 5.14
CA LEU A 134 1.93 -13.33 4.07
C LEU A 134 1.59 -12.09 3.24
N ASN A 135 1.61 -10.89 3.83
CA ASN A 135 0.99 -9.72 3.22
C ASN A 135 1.92 -8.53 3.00
N TYR A 136 3.00 -8.40 3.77
CA TYR A 136 3.87 -7.23 3.68
C TYR A 136 4.69 -7.26 2.39
N LYS A 137 4.50 -6.25 1.53
CA LYS A 137 5.19 -6.12 0.23
C LYS A 137 4.95 -7.29 -0.74
N GLN A 138 3.78 -7.94 -0.65
CA GLN A 138 3.45 -9.13 -1.45
C GLN A 138 2.35 -8.92 -2.50
N TRP A 139 1.74 -7.73 -2.57
CA TRP A 139 0.61 -7.48 -3.46
C TRP A 139 0.93 -6.42 -4.54
N PRO A 140 0.50 -6.62 -5.79
CA PRO A 140 0.53 -5.57 -6.80
C PRO A 140 -0.63 -4.59 -6.55
N VAL A 141 -0.38 -3.53 -5.78
CA VAL A 141 -1.40 -2.56 -5.41
C VAL A 141 -1.46 -1.44 -6.43
N ILE A 142 -2.67 -1.15 -6.92
CA ILE A 142 -2.98 0.05 -7.69
C ILE A 142 -3.67 1.04 -6.74
N HIS A 143 -3.10 2.22 -6.58
CA HIS A 143 -3.67 3.30 -5.77
C HIS A 143 -3.78 4.58 -6.59
N ILE A 144 -5.01 5.12 -6.65
CA ILE A 144 -5.31 6.37 -7.33
C ILE A 144 -6.09 7.28 -6.38
N SER A 145 -5.71 8.56 -6.35
CA SER A 145 -6.35 9.58 -5.53
C SER A 145 -6.80 10.74 -6.42
N PHE A 146 -8.03 11.18 -6.18
CA PHE A 146 -8.67 12.31 -6.84
C PHE A 146 -8.85 13.52 -5.91
N LYS A 147 -8.14 13.54 -4.76
CA LYS A 147 -8.29 14.57 -3.71
C LYS A 147 -8.09 16.00 -4.20
N ASP A 148 -7.20 16.19 -5.17
CA ASP A 148 -6.77 17.51 -5.64
C ASP A 148 -7.39 17.88 -7.00
N LEU A 149 -8.38 17.11 -7.46
CA LEU A 149 -9.15 17.47 -8.66
C LEU A 149 -10.13 18.59 -8.32
N GLY A 150 -10.08 19.68 -9.07
CA GLY A 150 -10.78 20.92 -8.70
C GLY A 150 -11.02 21.87 -9.85
N SER A 151 -11.30 21.36 -11.05
CA SER A 151 -11.43 22.19 -12.24
C SER A 151 -12.80 22.90 -12.36
N GLU A 152 -12.79 24.05 -13.04
CA GLU A 152 -13.96 24.92 -13.23
C GLU A 152 -14.92 24.44 -14.33
N SER A 153 -14.46 23.52 -15.20
CA SER A 153 -15.28 22.90 -16.26
C SER A 153 -15.10 21.39 -16.32
N TRP A 154 -16.10 20.72 -16.91
CA TRP A 154 -16.06 19.27 -17.12
C TRP A 154 -14.90 18.85 -18.02
N GLU A 155 -14.61 19.62 -19.07
CA GLU A 155 -13.54 19.33 -20.03
C GLU A 155 -12.17 19.37 -19.35
N LEU A 156 -11.94 20.35 -18.49
CA LEU A 156 -10.71 20.46 -17.71
C LEU A 156 -10.61 19.31 -16.70
N MET A 157 -11.69 19.00 -15.98
CA MET A 157 -11.73 17.89 -15.03
C MET A 157 -11.45 16.54 -15.71
N LEU A 158 -12.02 16.33 -16.89
CA LEU A 158 -11.74 15.14 -17.70
C LEU A 158 -10.27 15.07 -18.11
N GLY A 159 -9.66 16.21 -18.45
CA GLY A 159 -8.22 16.33 -18.70
C GLY A 159 -7.38 15.91 -17.48
N GLU A 160 -7.69 16.43 -16.30
CA GLU A 160 -6.97 16.08 -15.07
C GLU A 160 -7.14 14.61 -14.67
N ILE A 161 -8.32 14.02 -14.90
CA ILE A 161 -8.54 12.57 -14.69
C ILE A 161 -7.66 11.76 -15.62
N LYS A 162 -7.61 12.11 -16.92
CA LYS A 162 -6.76 11.43 -17.91
C LYS A 162 -5.29 11.51 -17.53
N GLU A 163 -4.85 12.69 -17.10
CA GLU A 163 -3.50 12.90 -16.56
C GLU A 163 -3.24 12.00 -15.35
N ARG A 164 -4.15 11.96 -14.37
CA ARG A 164 -3.98 11.13 -13.17
C ARG A 164 -3.91 9.63 -13.50
N ILE A 165 -4.66 9.17 -14.49
CA ILE A 165 -4.60 7.79 -14.99
C ILE A 165 -3.28 7.54 -15.73
N SER A 166 -2.83 8.46 -16.59
CA SER A 166 -1.53 8.36 -17.28
C SER A 166 -0.37 8.30 -16.28
N ASP A 167 -0.38 9.11 -15.23
CA ASP A 167 0.62 9.09 -14.16
C ASP A 167 0.62 7.75 -13.40
N LEU A 168 -0.57 7.16 -13.19
CA LEU A 168 -0.70 5.82 -12.60
C LEU A 168 -0.06 4.76 -13.50
N TYR A 169 -0.30 4.81 -14.81
CA TYR A 169 0.37 3.92 -15.78
C TYR A 169 1.88 4.11 -15.74
N GLY A 170 2.37 5.34 -15.61
CA GLY A 170 3.79 5.65 -15.45
C GLY A 170 4.41 4.98 -14.23
N LYS A 171 3.71 4.99 -13.08
CA LYS A 171 4.16 4.27 -11.87
C LYS A 171 4.25 2.75 -12.08
N HIS A 172 3.47 2.20 -13.00
CA HIS A 172 3.43 0.78 -13.32
C HIS A 172 4.08 0.44 -14.67
N GLN A 173 5.00 1.27 -15.16
CA GLN A 173 5.65 1.09 -16.46
C GLN A 173 6.37 -0.28 -16.61
N TYR A 174 6.78 -0.90 -15.50
CA TYR A 174 7.34 -2.25 -15.49
C TYR A 174 6.42 -3.31 -16.11
N LEU A 175 5.11 -3.05 -16.21
CA LEU A 175 4.16 -3.95 -16.86
C LEU A 175 4.40 -4.06 -18.37
N ILE A 176 5.03 -3.07 -19.01
CA ILE A 176 5.33 -3.09 -20.45
C ILE A 176 6.18 -4.32 -20.83
N ASP A 177 7.09 -4.73 -19.95
CA ASP A 177 7.97 -5.88 -20.20
C ASP A 177 7.27 -7.23 -20.03
N ILE A 178 6.12 -7.25 -19.34
CA ILE A 178 5.40 -8.46 -18.91
C ILE A 178 4.13 -8.67 -19.74
N LEU A 179 3.49 -7.58 -20.18
CA LEU A 179 2.22 -7.63 -20.90
C LEU A 179 2.36 -8.30 -22.27
N PRO A 180 1.32 -9.02 -22.75
CA PRO A 180 1.24 -9.45 -24.14
C PRO A 180 1.31 -8.26 -25.11
N GLU A 181 1.87 -8.48 -26.30
CA GLU A 181 2.10 -7.41 -27.29
C GLU A 181 0.84 -6.62 -27.65
N TYR A 182 -0.33 -7.27 -27.66
CA TYR A 182 -1.61 -6.61 -27.94
C TYR A 182 -2.02 -5.62 -26.83
N ASN A 183 -1.73 -5.93 -25.56
CA ASN A 183 -2.00 -5.03 -24.42
C ASN A 183 -0.95 -3.90 -24.31
N LYS A 184 0.28 -4.13 -24.77
CA LYS A 184 1.34 -3.10 -24.69
C LYS A 184 0.99 -1.85 -25.46
N LYS A 185 0.38 -1.99 -26.65
CA LYS A 185 -0.03 -0.86 -27.48
C LYS A 185 -1.00 0.04 -26.75
N ASP A 186 -2.03 -0.54 -26.14
CA ASP A 186 -3.04 0.20 -25.38
C ASP A 186 -2.43 0.83 -24.12
N PHE A 187 -1.56 0.10 -23.42
CA PHE A 187 -0.85 0.61 -22.24
C PHE A 187 0.00 1.84 -22.57
N VAL A 188 0.81 1.75 -23.63
CA VAL A 188 1.68 2.85 -24.07
C VAL A 188 0.85 4.04 -24.57
N ALA A 189 -0.27 3.78 -25.26
CA ALA A 189 -1.15 4.85 -25.71
C ALA A 189 -1.74 5.64 -24.53
N VAL A 190 -2.21 4.96 -23.47
CA VAL A 190 -2.73 5.60 -22.25
C VAL A 190 -1.60 6.35 -21.52
N LEU A 191 -0.42 5.73 -21.40
CA LEU A 191 0.77 6.33 -20.80
C LEU A 191 1.14 7.64 -21.49
N ASN A 192 1.22 7.65 -22.82
CA ASN A 192 1.60 8.82 -23.62
C ASN A 192 0.46 9.83 -23.81
N ARG A 193 -0.75 9.54 -23.32
CA ARG A 193 -1.96 10.36 -23.52
C ARG A 193 -2.32 10.54 -25.01
N GLU A 194 -1.93 9.58 -25.85
CA GLU A 194 -2.17 9.58 -27.30
C GLU A 194 -3.56 9.00 -27.68
N THR A 195 -4.32 8.54 -26.68
CA THR A 195 -5.63 7.91 -26.88
C THR A 195 -6.72 8.94 -27.22
N THR A 196 -7.17 8.92 -28.47
CA THR A 196 -8.32 9.71 -28.96
C THR A 196 -9.67 8.99 -28.80
N GLY A 197 -9.66 7.67 -28.59
CA GLY A 197 -10.87 6.85 -28.44
C GLY A 197 -11.45 6.84 -27.02
N VAL A 198 -12.75 7.13 -26.90
CA VAL A 198 -13.50 7.06 -25.62
C VAL A 198 -13.44 5.66 -25.00
N ALA A 199 -13.42 4.61 -25.82
CA ALA A 199 -13.41 3.21 -25.39
C ALA A 199 -12.13 2.79 -24.64
N LEU A 200 -10.98 3.40 -24.96
CA LEU A 200 -9.72 3.11 -24.27
C LEU A 200 -9.71 3.73 -22.87
N TRP A 201 -10.22 4.96 -22.73
CA TRP A 201 -10.35 5.61 -21.42
C TRP A 201 -11.40 4.93 -20.54
N SER A 202 -12.51 4.46 -21.10
CA SER A 202 -13.55 3.75 -20.33
C SER A 202 -13.03 2.43 -19.73
N ASN A 203 -12.08 1.79 -20.42
CA ASN A 203 -11.54 0.48 -20.03
C ASN A 203 -10.16 0.58 -19.39
N ALA A 204 -9.59 1.78 -19.22
CA ALA A 204 -8.23 1.97 -18.70
C ALA A 204 -8.03 1.43 -17.27
N LEU A 205 -9.12 1.27 -16.50
CA LEU A 205 -9.09 0.69 -15.16
C LEU A 205 -9.98 -0.56 -15.05
N SER A 206 -10.49 -1.10 -16.17
CA SER A 206 -11.30 -2.32 -16.14
C SER A 206 -10.41 -3.53 -15.84
N CYS A 207 -10.84 -4.36 -14.89
CA CYS A 207 -10.23 -5.64 -14.55
C CYS A 207 -10.99 -6.79 -15.21
#